data_AF-A0A7D5W9E5-F1
#
_entry.id   AF-A0A7D5W9E5-F1
#
_cell.length_a   1.000
_cell.length_b   1.000
_cell.length_c   1.000
_cell.angle_alpha   90.00
_cell.angle_beta   90.00
_cell.angle_gamma   90.00
#
_symmetry.space_group_name_H-M   'P 1'
#
loop_
_entity.id
_entity.type
_entity.pdbx_description
1 polymer ?
#
loop_
_entity_poly.entity_id
_entity_poly.type
_entity_poly.pdbx_seq_one_letter_code
_entity_poly.pdbx_strand_id
1 'polypeptide(L)' 'MSDVAITEKIRTTLQRTPNINSESLAIRTEIGHVIVTGFINSEEEILIIQTIKQINHVKSVDLNVNRKE' A
#
# COMPACT_ATOMS: atom_id res chain seq x y z
N MET A 1 2.18 17.41 3.90
CA MET A 1 1.73 16.11 4.43
C MET A 1 2.96 15.30 4.78
N SER A 2 3.05 14.79 6.01
CA SER A 2 4.19 13.98 6.45
C SER A 2 4.01 12.52 6.02
N ASP A 3 5.12 11.83 5.84
CA ASP A 3 5.21 10.44 5.37
C ASP A 3 4.40 9.48 6.26
N VAL A 4 4.39 9.77 7.56
CA VAL A 4 3.61 9.06 8.57
C VAL A 4 2.11 9.09 8.27
N ALA A 5 1.57 10.27 7.91
CA ALA A 5 0.14 10.40 7.61
C ALA A 5 -0.25 9.65 6.33
N ILE A 6 0.65 9.60 5.34
CA ILE A 6 0.47 8.81 4.12
C ILE A 6 0.49 7.32 4.47
N THR A 7 1.50 6.88 5.24
CA THR A 7 1.63 5.49 5.70
C THR A 7 0.39 5.03 6.46
N GLU A 8 -0.07 5.81 7.44
CA GLU A 8 -1.23 5.47 8.25
C GLU A 8 -2.50 5.40 7.42
N LYS A 9 -2.69 6.32 6.46
CA LYS A 9 -3.85 6.32 5.59
C LYS A 9 -3.87 5.07 4.70
N ILE A 10 -2.73 4.73 4.12
CA ILE A 10 -2.57 3.53 3.29
C ILE A 10 -2.80 2.29 4.15
N ARG A 11 -2.12 2.18 5.30
CA ARG A 11 -2.30 1.07 6.25
C ARG A 11 -3.74 0.90 6.72
N THR A 12 -4.45 1.99 6.97
CA THR A 12 -5.87 1.95 7.40
C THR A 12 -6.78 1.48 6.27
N THR A 13 -6.58 1.94 5.04
CA THR A 13 -7.34 1.45 3.87
C THR A 13 -7.05 -0.03 3.61
N LEU A 14 -5.78 -0.42 3.70
CA LEU A 14 -5.35 -1.80 3.56
C LEU A 14 -5.97 -2.70 4.64
N GLN A 15 -5.92 -2.30 5.92
CA GLN A 15 -6.56 -3.03 7.02
C GLN A 15 -8.07 -3.14 6.88
N ARG A 16 -8.73 -2.13 6.31
CA ARG A 16 -10.18 -2.18 6.07
C ARG A 16 -10.56 -3.08 4.91
N THR A 17 -9.60 -3.50 4.09
CA THR A 17 -9.84 -4.39 2.96
C THR A 17 -9.74 -5.83 3.48
N PRO A 18 -10.84 -6.57 3.61
CA PRO A 18 -10.85 -7.90 4.23
C PRO A 18 -10.03 -8.94 3.45
N ASN A 19 -9.68 -8.67 2.20
CA ASN A 19 -8.79 -9.52 1.41
C ASN A 19 -7.30 -9.35 1.78
N ILE A 20 -6.92 -8.19 2.34
CA ILE A 20 -5.52 -7.83 2.54
C ILE A 20 -5.05 -8.30 3.91
N ASN A 21 -4.21 -9.32 3.91
CA ASN A 21 -3.56 -9.83 5.11
C ASN A 21 -2.46 -8.86 5.60
N SER A 22 -2.89 -7.78 6.26
CA SER A 22 -2.00 -6.73 6.76
C SER A 22 -0.94 -7.23 7.76
N GLU A 23 -1.14 -8.39 8.38
CA GLU A 23 -0.11 -9.06 9.21
C GLU A 23 1.04 -9.67 8.40
N SER A 24 0.77 -10.09 7.15
CA SER A 24 1.79 -10.63 6.23
C SER A 24 2.37 -9.55 5.31
N LEU A 25 1.95 -8.29 5.49
CA LEU A 25 2.33 -7.15 4.66
C LEU A 25 3.04 -6.09 5.48
N ALA A 26 4.28 -5.80 5.12
CA ALA A 26 5.03 -4.68 5.63
C ALA A 26 4.87 -3.48 4.69
N ILE A 27 4.35 -2.38 5.23
CA ILE A 27 4.15 -1.12 4.52
C ILE A 27 5.13 -0.09 5.09
N ARG A 28 5.87 0.58 4.22
CA ARG A 28 6.77 1.68 4.55
C ARG A 28 6.48 2.86 3.65
N THR A 29 6.69 4.07 4.12
CA THR A 29 6.61 5.26 3.26
C THR A 29 7.75 6.20 3.60
N GLU A 30 8.42 6.69 2.56
CA GLU A 30 9.62 7.50 2.68
C GLU A 30 9.59 8.62 1.64
N ILE A 31 9.41 9.87 2.06
CA ILE A 31 9.49 11.08 1.23
C ILE A 31 8.57 11.01 -0.01
N GLY A 32 7.35 10.50 0.20
CA GLY A 32 6.36 10.31 -0.87
C GLY A 32 6.55 9.05 -1.73
N HIS A 33 7.49 8.18 -1.38
CA HIS A 33 7.64 6.84 -1.93
C HIS A 33 6.96 5.83 -0.99
N VAL A 34 5.91 5.16 -1.46
CA VAL A 34 5.23 4.13 -0.69
C VAL A 34 5.77 2.78 -1.10
N ILE A 35 6.35 2.05 -0.16
CA ILE A 35 6.89 0.71 -0.37
C ILE A 35 6.00 -0.28 0.36
N VAL A 36 5.38 -1.20 -0.38
CA VAL A 36 4.56 -2.28 0.17
C VAL A 36 5.24 -3.59 -0.14
N THR A 37 5.45 -4.42 0.89
CA THR A 37 6.13 -5.71 0.79
C THR A 37 5.30 -6.79 1.43
N GLY A 38 5.16 -7.96 0.80
CA GLY A 38 4.36 -9.06 1.34
C GLY A 38 3.78 -9.96 0.27
N PHE A 39 2.71 -10.67 0.61
CA PHE A 39 1.97 -11.52 -0.33
C PHE A 39 0.58 -10.94 -0.54
N ILE A 40 0.27 -10.55 -1.79
CA ILE A 40 -1.06 -10.05 -2.17
C ILE A 40 -1.48 -10.67 -3.51
N ASN A 41 -2.78 -10.62 -3.77
CA ASN A 41 -3.35 -11.03 -5.04
C ASN A 41 -3.37 -9.88 -6.06
N SER A 42 -3.56 -10.21 -7.34
CA SER A 42 -3.65 -9.23 -8.44
C SER A 42 -4.69 -8.14 -8.20
N GLU A 43 -5.85 -8.50 -7.64
CA GLU A 43 -6.94 -7.55 -7.36
C GLU A 43 -6.57 -6.54 -6.28
N GLU A 44 -5.85 -7.01 -5.27
CA GLU A 44 -5.39 -6.19 -4.15
C GLU A 44 -4.36 -5.19 -4.64
N GLU A 45 -3.39 -5.61 -5.45
CA GLU A 45 -2.41 -4.71 -6.06
C GLU A 45 -3.08 -3.54 -6.77
N ILE A 46 -4.12 -3.82 -7.58
CA ILE A 46 -4.84 -2.80 -8.34
C ILE A 46 -5.55 -1.82 -7.40
N LEU A 47 -6.29 -2.32 -6.41
CA LEU A 47 -6.97 -1.49 -5.40
C LEU A 47 -6.01 -0.58 -4.64
N ILE A 48 -4.84 -1.13 -4.29
CA ILE A 48 -3.78 -0.43 -3.57
C ILE A 48 -3.21 0.69 -4.44
N ILE A 49 -2.75 0.37 -5.66
CA ILE A 49 -2.21 1.37 -6.59
C ILE A 49 -3.25 2.48 -6.83
N GLN A 50 -4.51 2.11 -7.04
CA GLN A 50 -5.57 3.08 -7.33
C GLN A 50 -5.86 3.99 -6.14
N THR A 51 -5.89 3.44 -4.93
CA THR A 51 -6.06 4.22 -3.70
C THR A 51 -4.87 5.13 -3.45
N ILE A 52 -3.65 4.62 -3.63
CA ILE A 52 -2.43 5.38 -3.40
C ILE A 52 -2.30 6.50 -4.45
N LYS A 53 -2.64 6.23 -5.72
CA LYS A 53 -2.69 7.26 -6.78
C LYS A 53 -3.74 8.35 -6.53
N GLN A 54 -4.84 8.03 -5.83
CA GLN A 54 -5.84 9.02 -5.42
C GLN A 54 -5.34 9.95 -4.30
N ILE A 55 -4.28 9.58 -3.56
CA ILE A 55 -3.68 10.44 -2.55
C ILE A 55 -2.79 11.46 -3.26
N ASN A 56 -3.20 12.72 -3.24
CA ASN A 56 -2.65 13.86 -4.00
C ASN A 56 -1.22 14.31 -3.61
N HIS A 57 -0.40 13.40 -3.07
CA HIS A 57 0.95 13.66 -2.56
C HIS A 57 1.92 12.49 -2.73
N VAL A 58 1.48 11.38 -3.32
CA VAL A 58 2.36 10.22 -3.53
C VAL A 58 3.17 10.44 -4.79
N LYS A 59 4.50 10.51 -4.64
CA LYS A 59 5.44 10.66 -5.75
C LYS A 59 5.69 9.34 -6.46
N SER A 60 5.74 8.23 -5.72
CA SER A 60 6.03 6.91 -6.27
C SER A 60 5.47 5.80 -5.39
N VAL A 61 5.14 4.67 -6.02
CA VAL A 61 4.60 3.48 -5.37
C VAL A 61 5.41 2.27 -5.82
N ASP A 62 6.08 1.66 -4.87
CA ASP A 62 6.85 0.43 -5.01
C ASP A 62 6.09 -0.71 -4.33
N LEU A 63 5.49 -1.58 -5.14
CA LEU A 63 4.86 -2.81 -4.67
C LEU A 63 5.83 -3.95 -4.88
N ASN A 64 6.54 -4.31 -3.83
CA ASN A 64 7.42 -5.47 -3.80
C ASN A 64 6.70 -6.65 -3.14
N VAL A 65 5.62 -7.07 -3.80
CA VAL A 65 4.70 -8.08 -3.33
C VAL A 65 4.77 -9.32 -4.20
N ASN A 66 4.74 -10.49 -3.59
CA ASN A 66 4.69 -11.75 -4.31
C ASN A 66 3.24 -12.03 -4.71
N ARG A 67 2.96 -11.96 -6.02
CA ARG A 67 1.72 -12.49 -6.61
C ARG A 67 1.71 -14.00 -6.39
N LYS A 68 0.68 -14.49 -5.70
CA LYS A 68 0.33 -15.91 -5.78
C LYS A 68 -0.43 -16.08 -7.10
N GLU A 69 0.22 -16.68 -8.10
CA GLU A 69 -0.44 -17.17 -9.33
C GLU A 69 -1.35 -18.37 -9.03
#